data_AF-A0A523VLC0-F1
#
_entry.id   AF-A0A523VLC0-F1
#
_cell.length_a   1.000
_cell.length_b   1.000
_cell.length_c   1.000
_cell.angle_alpha   90.00
_cell.angle_beta   90.00
_cell.angle_gamma   90.00
#
_symmetry.space_group_name_H-M   'P 1'
#
loop_
_entity.id
_entity.type
_entity.pdbx_description
1 polymer ?
#
loop_
_entity_poly.entity_id
_entity_poly.type
_entity_poly.pdbx_seq_one_letter_code
_entity_poly.pdbx_strand_id
1 'polypeptide(L)'
;MTEKKAGQPYAMEEILSFDRIRRAMTSRVLDRIEDLWQGKQPIGVEQINEVIADEWKRVKEAVRSSPAARDALRKYLERTVAEQIDKLMKEDKAELESMGVVEKSL
;
A
#
# COMPACT_ATOMS: atom_id res chain seq x y z
N MET A 1 -24.92 -14.13 11.24
CA MET A 1 -24.59 -12.79 11.76
C MET A 1 -23.22 -12.45 11.22
N THR A 2 -23.12 -11.88 10.02
CA THR A 2 -21.86 -11.33 9.50
C THR A 2 -21.59 -10.05 10.29
N GLU A 3 -20.50 -10.00 11.04
CA GLU A 3 -20.09 -8.77 11.71
C GLU A 3 -19.92 -7.68 10.66
N LYS A 4 -20.60 -6.54 10.84
CA LYS A 4 -20.45 -5.37 9.96
C LYS A 4 -19.00 -4.91 10.04
N LYS A 5 -18.31 -4.92 8.89
CA LYS A 5 -16.90 -4.51 8.81
C LYS A 5 -16.74 -3.03 8.47
N ALA A 6 -17.85 -2.30 8.36
CA ALA A 6 -17.85 -0.86 8.17
C ALA A 6 -16.98 -0.16 9.23
N GLY A 7 -15.97 0.58 8.79
CA GLY A 7 -15.08 1.33 9.69
C GLY A 7 -13.86 0.58 10.22
N GLN A 8 -13.80 -0.75 10.09
CA GLN A 8 -12.62 -1.52 10.53
C GLN A 8 -11.45 -1.34 9.56
N PRO A 9 -10.18 -1.47 10.00
CA PRO A 9 -9.06 -1.59 9.08
C PRO A 9 -9.21 -2.81 8.15
N TYR A 10 -8.56 -2.78 6.99
CA TYR A 10 -8.47 -3.96 6.12
C TYR A 10 -7.53 -4.99 6.76
N ALA A 11 -7.96 -6.24 6.82
CA ALA A 11 -7.07 -7.34 7.17
C ALA A 11 -6.09 -7.59 6.02
N MET A 12 -4.91 -8.13 6.34
CA MET A 12 -3.87 -8.36 5.34
C MET A 12 -4.37 -9.31 4.25
N GLU A 13 -5.12 -10.33 4.62
CA GLU A 13 -5.70 -11.33 3.73
C GLU A 13 -6.68 -10.72 2.73
N GLU A 14 -7.35 -9.62 3.10
CA GLU A 14 -8.33 -8.92 2.25
C GLU A 14 -7.65 -8.11 1.14
N ILE A 15 -6.38 -7.72 1.32
CA ILE A 15 -5.63 -6.87 0.39
C ILE A 15 -4.57 -7.64 -0.42
N LEU A 16 -4.53 -8.98 -0.32
CA LEU A 16 -3.56 -9.82 -1.05
C LEU A 16 -3.83 -9.92 -2.56
N SER A 17 -5.06 -9.65 -3.03
CA SER A 17 -5.38 -9.70 -4.46
C SER A 17 -6.53 -8.77 -4.82
N PHE A 18 -6.61 -8.38 -6.10
CA PHE A 18 -7.68 -7.53 -6.60
C PHE A 18 -9.07 -8.12 -6.39
N ASP A 19 -9.22 -9.45 -6.52
CA ASP A 19 -10.51 -10.12 -6.28
C ASP A 19 -10.93 -10.03 -4.80
N ARG A 20 -9.98 -10.20 -3.88
CA ARG A 20 -10.24 -10.10 -2.43
C ARG A 20 -10.56 -8.66 -2.02
N ILE A 21 -9.83 -7.70 -2.58
CA ILE A 21 -10.12 -6.27 -2.40
C ILE A 21 -11.54 -5.97 -2.86
N ARG A 22 -11.90 -6.42 -4.07
CA ARG A 22 -13.24 -6.20 -4.63
C ARG A 22 -14.32 -6.75 -3.70
N ARG A 23 -14.19 -8.01 -3.25
CA ARG A 23 -15.18 -8.63 -2.35
C ARG A 23 -15.30 -7.89 -1.01
N ALA A 24 -14.17 -7.59 -0.37
CA ALA A 24 -14.14 -6.91 0.92
C ALA A 24 -14.73 -5.49 0.81
N MET A 25 -14.31 -4.75 -0.22
CA MET A 25 -14.78 -3.39 -0.48
C MET A 25 -16.27 -3.36 -0.80
N THR A 26 -16.77 -4.26 -1.66
CA THR A 26 -18.22 -4.36 -1.95
C THR A 26 -19.03 -4.59 -0.68
N SER A 27 -18.62 -5.54 0.18
CA SER A 27 -19.32 -5.78 1.45
C SER A 27 -19.33 -4.56 2.35
N ARG A 28 -18.19 -3.87 2.51
CA ARG A 28 -18.06 -2.70 3.39
C ARG A 28 -18.81 -1.48 2.86
N VAL A 29 -18.82 -1.27 1.55
CA VAL A 29 -19.61 -0.21 0.90
C VAL A 29 -21.09 -0.46 1.11
N LEU A 30 -21.56 -1.70 0.94
CA LEU A 30 -22.96 -2.05 1.21
C LEU A 30 -23.32 -1.84 2.69
N ASP A 31 -22.50 -2.31 3.62
CA ASP A 31 -22.70 -2.07 5.06
C ASP A 31 -22.85 -0.56 5.37
N ARG A 32 -21.96 0.28 4.80
CA ARG A 32 -22.00 1.74 5.00
C ARG A 32 -23.23 2.39 4.38
N ILE A 33 -23.63 1.96 3.18
CA ILE A 33 -24.84 2.46 2.51
C ILE A 33 -26.09 2.07 3.31
N GLU A 34 -26.15 0.83 3.81
CA GLU A 34 -27.24 0.37 4.69
C GLU A 34 -27.32 1.17 5.99
N ASP A 35 -26.17 1.49 6.61
CA ASP A 35 -26.12 2.31 7.83
C ASP A 35 -26.56 3.77 7.57
N LEU A 36 -26.27 4.32 6.40
CA LEU A 36 -26.74 5.64 5.96
C LEU A 36 -28.24 5.63 5.65
N TRP A 37 -28.76 4.49 5.17
CA TRP A 37 -30.16 4.32 4.82
C TRP A 37 -31.03 4.11 6.06
N GLN A 38 -31.27 5.18 6.82
CA GLN A 38 -32.21 5.20 7.96
C GLN A 38 -33.70 5.22 7.55
N GLY A 39 -34.04 4.66 6.39
CA GLY A 39 -35.41 4.49 5.91
C GLY A 39 -36.16 5.76 5.49
N LYS A 40 -35.50 6.91 5.30
CA LYS A 40 -36.18 8.19 5.08
C LYS A 40 -36.04 8.81 3.68
N GLN A 41 -35.05 8.44 2.86
CA GLN A 41 -34.94 8.85 1.44
C GLN A 41 -34.14 7.82 0.61
N PRO A 42 -34.37 7.72 -0.71
CA PRO A 42 -33.51 6.92 -1.61
C PRO A 42 -32.10 7.51 -1.65
N ILE A 43 -31.08 6.65 -1.63
CA ILE A 43 -29.68 7.05 -1.72
C ILE A 43 -29.35 7.37 -3.18
N GLY A 44 -28.81 8.57 -3.41
CA GLY A 44 -28.38 9.01 -4.75
C GLY A 44 -27.12 8.30 -5.23
N VAL A 45 -26.93 8.22 -6.54
CA VAL A 45 -25.74 7.60 -7.15
C VAL A 45 -24.47 8.36 -6.75
N GLU A 46 -24.56 9.67 -6.58
CA GLU A 46 -23.49 10.55 -6.13
C GLU A 46 -23.02 10.15 -4.73
N GLN A 47 -23.95 9.90 -3.80
CA GLN A 47 -23.64 9.45 -2.44
C GLN A 47 -22.99 8.06 -2.44
N ILE A 48 -23.46 7.15 -3.30
CA ILE A 48 -22.84 5.83 -3.48
C ILE A 48 -21.39 5.98 -3.96
N ASN A 49 -21.16 6.86 -4.94
CA ASN A 49 -19.83 7.13 -5.48
C ASN A 49 -18.88 7.73 -4.45
N GLU A 50 -19.37 8.63 -3.58
CA GLU A 50 -18.60 9.16 -2.45
C GLU A 50 -18.17 8.06 -1.48
N VAL A 51 -19.11 7.18 -1.09
CA VAL A 51 -18.80 6.05 -0.20
C VAL A 51 -17.77 5.12 -0.83
N ILE A 52 -17.90 4.82 -2.12
CA ILE A 52 -16.94 4.01 -2.89
C ILE A 52 -15.55 4.68 -2.92
N ALA A 53 -15.49 5.99 -3.20
CA ALA A 53 -14.23 6.73 -3.28
C ALA A 53 -13.50 6.77 -1.93
N ASP A 54 -14.24 7.00 -0.85
CA ASP A 54 -13.71 6.94 0.52
C ASP A 54 -13.17 5.56 0.86
N GLU A 55 -13.93 4.51 0.54
CA GLU A 55 -13.52 3.14 0.82
C GLU A 55 -12.27 2.76 0.02
N TRP A 56 -12.19 3.22 -1.24
CA TRP A 56 -11.00 3.04 -2.08
C TRP A 56 -9.76 3.73 -1.49
N LYS A 57 -9.92 4.90 -0.86
CA LYS A 57 -8.81 5.56 -0.17
C LYS A 57 -8.26 4.68 0.97
N ARG A 58 -9.14 4.08 1.77
CA ARG A 58 -8.77 3.16 2.87
C ARG A 58 -8.06 1.91 2.37
N VAL A 59 -8.51 1.32 1.26
CA VAL A 59 -7.82 0.20 0.59
C VAL A 59 -6.39 0.59 0.22
N LYS A 60 -6.20 1.74 -0.44
CA LYS A 60 -4.87 2.20 -0.84
C LYS A 60 -3.94 2.44 0.35
N GLU A 61 -4.47 2.98 1.44
CA GLU A 61 -3.71 3.17 2.68
C GLU A 61 -3.27 1.84 3.29
N ALA A 62 -4.18 0.85 3.36
CA ALA A 62 -3.87 -0.49 3.86
C ALA A 62 -2.86 -1.25 2.98
N VAL A 63 -2.99 -1.13 1.65
CA VAL A 63 -2.02 -1.72 0.71
C VAL A 63 -0.64 -1.11 0.92
N ARG A 64 -0.53 0.22 1.05
CA ARG A 64 0.74 0.91 1.27
C ARG A 64 1.40 0.58 2.61
N SER A 65 0.61 0.30 3.64
CA SER A 65 1.13 -0.12 4.94
C SER A 65 1.44 -1.62 5.02
N SER A 66 1.06 -2.41 4.01
CA SER A 66 1.27 -3.86 4.00
C SER A 66 2.76 -4.23 3.86
N PRO A 67 3.21 -5.33 4.52
CA PRO A 67 4.57 -5.85 4.36
C PRO A 67 4.93 -6.15 2.91
N ALA A 68 3.99 -6.71 2.14
CA ALA A 68 4.21 -7.03 0.72
C ALA A 68 4.51 -5.80 -0.13
N ALA A 69 3.81 -4.68 0.11
CA ALA A 69 4.11 -3.42 -0.58
C ALA A 69 5.48 -2.84 -0.16
N ARG A 70 5.84 -2.96 1.14
CA ARG A 70 7.15 -2.55 1.64
C ARG A 70 8.28 -3.39 1.04
N ASP A 71 8.08 -4.69 0.86
CA ASP A 71 9.07 -5.59 0.27
C ASP A 71 9.21 -5.36 -1.24
N ALA A 72 8.11 -5.15 -1.96
CA ALA A 72 8.15 -4.79 -3.37
C ALA A 72 8.87 -3.45 -3.59
N LEU A 73 8.59 -2.45 -2.74
CA LEU A 73 9.29 -1.17 -2.75
C LEU A 73 10.77 -1.33 -2.43
N ARG A 74 11.11 -2.10 -1.39
CA ARG A 74 12.50 -2.38 -1.01
C ARG A 74 13.27 -3.00 -2.16
N LYS A 75 12.73 -4.04 -2.80
CA LYS A 75 13.35 -4.69 -3.97
C LYS A 75 13.58 -3.73 -5.14
N TYR A 76 12.62 -2.84 -5.40
CA TYR A 76 12.78 -1.80 -6.42
C TYR A 76 13.90 -0.81 -6.06
N LEU A 77 13.96 -0.37 -4.81
CA LEU A 77 14.96 0.58 -4.33
C LEU A 77 16.36 -0.03 -4.22
N GLU A 78 16.48 -1.31 -3.88
CA GLU A 78 17.76 -2.01 -3.74
C GLU A 78 18.63 -1.83 -4.97
N ARG A 79 18.07 -2.00 -6.18
CA ARG A 79 18.82 -1.81 -7.43
C ARG A 79 19.30 -0.37 -7.60
N THR A 80 18.38 0.59 -7.45
CA THR A 80 18.69 2.01 -7.65
C THR A 80 19.71 2.51 -6.63
N VAL A 81 19.57 2.11 -5.37
CA VAL A 81 20.50 2.51 -4.30
C VAL A 81 21.88 1.89 -4.52
N ALA A 82 21.95 0.60 -4.90
CA ALA A 82 23.22 -0.05 -5.23
C ALA A 82 23.95 0.68 -6.37
N GLU A 83 23.24 1.01 -7.45
CA GLU A 83 23.81 1.75 -8.58
C GLU A 83 24.36 3.13 -8.19
N GLN A 84 23.66 3.85 -7.29
CA GLN A 84 24.13 5.16 -6.81
C GLN A 84 25.35 5.02 -5.88
N ILE A 85 25.36 4.02 -5.00
CA ILE A 85 26.51 3.73 -4.13
C ILE A 85 27.74 3.37 -4.99
N ASP A 86 27.58 2.50 -5.98
CA ASP A 86 28.67 2.10 -6.88
C ASP A 86 29.26 3.30 -7.64
N LYS A 87 28.41 4.26 -8.02
CA LYS A 87 28.87 5.50 -8.66
C LYS A 87 29.74 6.32 -7.72
N LEU A 88 29.27 6.57 -6.50
CA LEU A 88 30.04 7.30 -5.48
C LEU A 88 31.36 6.61 -5.16
N MET A 89 31.36 5.28 -5.03
CA MET A 89 32.57 4.50 -4.79
C MET A 89 33.59 4.63 -5.92
N LYS A 90 33.15 4.74 -7.18
CA LYS A 90 34.05 4.96 -8.32
C LYS A 90 34.59 6.38 -8.36
N GLU A 91 33.76 7.37 -8.05
CA GLU A 91 34.15 8.78 -8.03
C GLU A 91 35.20 9.05 -6.96
N ASP A 92 34.99 8.52 -5.75
CA ASP A 92 35.86 8.80 -4.59
C ASP A 92 36.95 7.74 -4.39
N LYS A 93 37.13 6.79 -5.34
CA LYS A 93 38.01 5.63 -5.18
C LYS A 93 39.44 6.01 -4.78
N ALA A 94 40.05 6.95 -5.52
CA ALA A 94 41.43 7.35 -5.28
C ALA A 94 41.63 8.06 -3.94
N GLU A 95 40.63 8.85 -3.51
CA GLU A 95 40.63 9.49 -2.20
C GLU A 95 40.55 8.44 -1.09
N LEU A 96 39.60 7.50 -1.19
CA LEU A 96 39.43 6.41 -0.23
C LEU A 96 40.68 5.53 -0.15
N GLU A 97 41.31 5.20 -1.28
CA GLU A 97 42.58 4.46 -1.33
C GLU A 97 43.72 5.20 -0.64
N SER A 98 43.80 6.53 -0.79
CA SER A 98 44.81 7.36 -0.11
C SER A 98 44.63 7.38 1.41
N MET A 99 43.41 7.12 1.90
CA MET A 99 43.07 6.96 3.32
C MET A 99 43.26 5.52 3.82
N GLY A 100 43.82 4.62 2.99
CA GLY A 100 44.12 3.24 3.37
C GLY A 100 42.96 2.25 3.18
N VAL A 101 41.87 2.65 2.51
CA VAL A 101 40.82 1.71 2.10
C VAL A 101 41.34 0.87 0.95
N VAL A 102 41.32 -0.45 1.11
CA VAL A 102 41.78 -1.41 0.09
C VAL A 102 40.66 -2.36 -0.29
N GLU A 103 40.43 -2.54 -1.59
CA GLU A 103 39.56 -3.59 -2.11
C GLU A 103 40.13 -4.95 -1.71
N LYS A 104 39.42 -5.65 -0.82
CA LYS A 104 39.70 -7.06 -0.56
C LYS A 104 38.91 -7.89 -1.56
N SER A 105 39.62 -8.57 -2.45
CA SER A 105 39.04 -9.65 -3.25
C SER A 105 38.63 -10.79 -2.29
N LEU A 106 37.44 -11.35 -2.50
CA LEU A 106 36.99 -12.59 -1.85
C LEU A 106 37.80 -13.80 -2.35
#